data_AF-A0A371EVW5-F1
#
_entry.id   AF-A0A371EVW5-F1
#
_cell.length_a   1.000
_cell.length_b   1.000
_cell.length_c   1.000
_cell.angle_alpha   90.00
_cell.angle_beta   90.00
_cell.angle_gamma   90.00
#
_symmetry.space_group_name_H-M   'P 1'
#
loop_
_entity.id
_entity.type
_entity.pdbx_description
1 polymer ?
#
loop_
_entity_poly.entity_id
_entity_poly.type
_entity_poly.pdbx_seq_one_letter_code
_entity_poly.pdbx_strand_id
1 'polypeptide(L)'
;MFIKSIDAFEFMKTGDKVYQLLNSLVEEIGEKDVIQVVTDNGSNYVMASYIYTHSMALNIMRKFTNKSKLVRHGVTRFAATFLSVAKIAQAKGQS
;
A
#
# COMPACT_ATOMS: atom_id res chain seq x y z
N MET A 1 -19.64 25.04 -0.08
CA MET A 1 -19.34 25.00 1.36
C MET A 1 -17.84 24.87 1.52
N PHE A 2 -17.22 25.68 2.38
CA PHE A 2 -15.79 25.64 2.68
C PHE A 2 -15.60 25.08 4.09
N ILE A 3 -14.68 24.14 4.29
CA ILE A 3 -14.49 23.47 5.60
C ILE A 3 -13.46 24.23 6.43
N LYS A 4 -12.22 24.36 5.94
CA LYS A 4 -11.13 25.07 6.63
C LYS A 4 -9.96 25.36 5.69
N SER A 5 -9.11 26.31 6.10
CA SER A 5 -7.76 26.54 5.56
C SER A 5 -6.76 26.49 6.71
N ILE A 6 -5.55 26.04 6.41
CA ILE A 6 -4.44 25.95 7.36
C ILE A 6 -3.27 26.69 6.73
N ASP A 7 -2.65 27.61 7.46
CA ASP A 7 -1.36 28.15 7.07
C ASP A 7 -0.29 27.08 7.32
N ALA A 8 0.23 26.53 6.22
CA ALA A 8 1.20 25.46 6.25
C ALA A 8 2.62 25.94 5.88
N PHE A 9 2.83 27.25 5.69
CA PHE A 9 4.10 27.78 5.18
C PHE A 9 5.33 27.30 5.98
N GLU A 10 5.22 27.29 7.31
CA GLU A 10 6.31 26.81 8.17
C GLU A 10 6.50 25.29 8.14
N PHE A 11 5.43 24.54 7.86
CA PHE A 11 5.43 23.09 7.81
C PHE A 11 5.88 22.52 6.45
N MET A 12 5.68 23.24 5.34
CA MET A 12 5.90 22.72 3.98
C MET A 12 7.35 22.77 3.48
N LYS A 13 8.33 22.68 4.38
CA LYS A 13 9.76 22.68 4.03
C LYS A 13 10.23 21.39 3.33
N THR A 14 9.46 20.31 3.43
CA THR A 14 9.82 18.99 2.89
C THR A 14 8.56 18.22 2.49
N GLY A 15 8.66 17.36 1.46
CA GLY A 15 7.52 16.55 1.01
C GLY A 15 6.92 15.63 2.08
N ASP A 16 7.71 15.08 3.00
CA ASP A 16 7.19 14.27 4.11
C ASP A 16 6.22 15.03 5.03
N LYS A 17 6.54 16.30 5.33
CA LYS A 17 5.67 17.15 6.15
C LYS A 17 4.39 17.53 5.42
N VAL A 18 4.49 17.79 4.11
CA VAL A 18 3.32 18.01 3.26
C VAL A 18 2.43 16.77 3.26
N TYR A 19 3.00 15.58 3.11
CA TYR A 19 2.27 14.31 3.17
C TYR A 19 1.55 14.12 4.51
N GLN A 20 2.23 14.37 5.65
CA GLN A 20 1.62 14.26 6.97
C GLN A 20 0.42 15.20 7.14
N LEU A 21 0.52 16.44 6.65
CA LEU A 21 -0.58 17.40 6.68
C LEU A 21 -1.75 16.94 5.81
N LEU A 22 -1.48 16.46 4.59
CA LEU A 22 -2.54 15.95 3.71
C LEU A 22 -3.23 14.73 4.34
N ASN A 23 -2.46 13.81 4.92
CA ASN A 23 -3.00 12.62 5.55
C ASN A 23 -3.88 12.96 6.75
N SER A 24 -3.46 13.91 7.62
CA SER A 24 -4.27 14.30 8.78
C SER A 24 -5.59 14.98 8.37
N LEU A 25 -5.56 15.82 7.33
CA LEU A 25 -6.77 16.44 6.77
C LEU A 25 -7.75 15.40 6.20
N VAL A 26 -7.23 14.40 5.50
CA VAL A 26 -8.03 13.33 4.90
C VAL A 26 -8.61 12.42 5.96
N GLU A 27 -7.86 12.11 7.02
CA GLU A 27 -8.35 11.31 8.15
C GLU A 27 -9.48 12.03 8.90
N GLU A 28 -9.39 13.35 9.05
CA GLU A 28 -10.43 14.16 9.68
C GLU A 28 -11.73 14.22 8.86
N ILE A 29 -11.62 14.34 7.53
CA ILE A 29 -12.79 14.34 6.63
C ILE A 29 -13.33 12.91 6.43
N GLY A 30 -12.43 11.93 6.38
CA GLY A 30 -12.68 10.54 6.02
C GLY A 30 -12.24 10.23 4.58
N GLU A 31 -11.41 9.19 4.40
CA GLU A 31 -10.89 8.76 3.08
C GLU A 31 -11.98 8.59 2.01
N LYS A 32 -13.16 8.10 2.41
CA LYS A 32 -14.29 7.83 1.50
C LYS A 32 -14.97 9.11 0.97
N ASP A 33 -14.80 10.21 1.68
CA ASP A 33 -15.46 11.49 1.42
C ASP A 33 -14.51 12.44 0.65
N VAL A 34 -13.27 12.00 0.38
CA VAL A 34 -12.26 12.72 -0.41
C VAL A 34 -12.17 12.13 -1.82
N ILE A 35 -12.65 12.88 -2.81
CA ILE A 35 -12.61 12.45 -4.22
C ILE A 35 -11.28 12.81 -4.88
N GLN A 36 -10.71 13.96 -4.53
CA GLN A 36 -9.51 14.49 -5.16
C GLN A 36 -8.74 15.40 -4.20
N VAL A 37 -7.41 15.30 -4.25
CA VAL A 37 -6.48 16.25 -3.62
C VAL A 37 -5.78 17.01 -4.75
N VAL A 38 -5.81 18.34 -4.69
CA VAL A 38 -5.16 19.22 -5.67
C VAL A 38 -3.99 19.92 -4.98
N THR A 39 -2.77 19.75 -5.52
CA THR A 39 -1.54 20.33 -4.99
C THR A 39 -0.79 21.09 -6.09
N ASP A 40 0.17 21.94 -5.71
CA ASP A 40 1.06 22.58 -6.69
C ASP A 40 2.09 21.58 -7.28
N ASN A 41 2.83 22.01 -8.31
CA ASN A 41 3.82 21.20 -9.05
C ASN A 41 5.28 21.34 -8.55
N GLY A 42 5.49 22.02 -7.42
CA GLY A 42 6.74 22.11 -6.70
C GLY A 42 7.17 20.75 -6.18
N SER A 43 8.48 20.52 -6.12
CA SER A 43 9.08 19.22 -5.82
C SER A 43 8.56 18.56 -4.53
N ASN A 44 8.38 19.34 -3.46
CA ASN A 44 7.86 18.84 -2.19
C ASN A 44 6.43 18.31 -2.32
N TYR A 45 5.56 19.01 -3.05
CA TYR A 45 4.17 18.62 -3.24
C TYR A 45 4.03 17.43 -4.18
N VAL A 46 4.84 17.37 -5.24
CA VAL A 46 4.90 16.22 -6.14
C VAL A 46 5.32 14.96 -5.38
N MET A 47 6.36 15.06 -4.54
CA MET A 47 6.79 13.94 -3.69
C MET A 47 5.69 13.51 -2.71
N ALA A 48 5.06 14.46 -2.03
CA ALA A 48 3.96 14.17 -1.10
C ALA A 48 2.78 13.49 -1.79
N SER A 49 2.38 13.99 -2.96
CA SER A 49 1.31 13.43 -3.79
C SER A 49 1.64 12.00 -4.25
N TYR A 50 2.89 11.75 -4.64
CA TYR A 50 3.37 10.41 -4.96
C TYR A 50 3.22 9.46 -3.77
N ILE A 51 3.76 9.83 -2.60
CA ILE A 51 3.68 9.01 -1.38
C ILE A 51 2.22 8.76 -1.00
N TYR A 52 1.39 9.79 -1.04
CA TYR A 52 -0.04 9.72 -0.72
C TYR A 52 -0.79 8.74 -1.62
N THR A 53 -0.60 8.85 -2.94
CA THR A 53 -1.23 7.97 -3.92
C THR A 53 -0.83 6.51 -3.72
N HIS A 54 0.45 6.25 -3.47
CA HIS A 54 0.96 4.89 -3.24
C HIS A 54 0.48 4.31 -1.91
N SER A 55 0.47 5.11 -0.84
CA SER A 55 -0.03 4.73 0.48
C SER A 55 -1.51 4.35 0.42
N MET A 56 -2.33 5.16 -0.27
CA MET A 56 -3.75 4.91 -0.43
C MET A 56 -4.04 3.69 -1.30
N ALA A 57 -3.35 3.55 -2.44
CA ALA A 57 -3.48 2.37 -3.30
C ALA A 57 -3.15 1.09 -2.53
N LEU A 58 -2.08 1.11 -1.72
CA LEU A 58 -1.73 0.01 -0.83
C LEU A 58 -2.82 -0.27 0.21
N ASN A 59 -3.38 0.77 0.82
CA ASN A 59 -4.46 0.63 1.82
C ASN A 59 -5.72 0.03 1.21
N ILE A 60 -6.11 0.48 0.01
CA ILE A 60 -7.22 -0.06 -0.77
C ILE A 60 -6.98 -1.53 -1.09
N MET A 61 -5.81 -1.89 -1.63
CA MET A 61 -5.44 -3.28 -1.92
C MET A 61 -5.52 -4.16 -0.68
N ARG A 62 -5.04 -3.67 0.47
CA ARG A 62 -5.17 -4.37 1.76
C ARG A 62 -6.63 -4.55 2.17
N LYS A 63 -7.50 -3.56 2.00
CA LYS A 63 -8.95 -3.70 2.27
C LYS A 63 -9.57 -4.78 1.37
N PHE A 64 -9.27 -4.78 0.07
CA PHE A 64 -9.74 -5.79 -0.86
C PHE A 64 -9.23 -7.21 -0.55
N THR A 65 -7.99 -7.34 -0.07
CA THR A 65 -7.42 -8.65 0.28
C THR A 65 -7.72 -9.08 1.72
N ASN A 66 -8.61 -8.40 2.46
CA ASN A 66 -8.85 -8.64 3.89
C ASN A 66 -7.55 -8.64 4.72
N LYS A 67 -6.63 -7.74 4.41
CA LYS A 67 -5.27 -7.63 4.97
C LYS A 67 -4.43 -8.91 4.84
N SER A 68 -4.85 -9.87 4.01
CA SER A 68 -4.05 -11.05 3.74
C SER A 68 -2.75 -10.64 3.06
N LYS A 69 -1.64 -11.19 3.55
CA LYS A 69 -0.32 -11.03 2.90
C LYS A 69 -0.47 -11.50 1.46
N LEU A 70 -0.04 -10.68 0.50
CA LEU A 70 0.05 -11.05 -0.92
C LEU A 70 0.96 -12.26 -1.19
N VAL A 71 1.60 -12.79 -0.15
CA VAL A 71 2.25 -14.09 -0.16
C VAL A 71 1.18 -15.17 0.05
N ARG A 72 0.60 -15.64 -1.05
CA ARG A 72 0.07 -17.01 -1.07
C ARG A 72 1.25 -17.92 -0.75
N HIS A 73 1.29 -18.52 0.44
CA HIS A 73 1.97 -19.80 0.61
C HIS A 73 1.14 -20.85 -0.14
N GLY A 74 1.09 -20.73 -1.46
CA GLY A 74 0.69 -21.85 -2.27
C GLY A 74 1.77 -22.87 -2.07
N VAL A 75 1.48 -23.95 -1.35
CA VAL A 75 2.08 -25.24 -1.72
C VAL A 75 1.72 -25.36 -3.20
N THR A 76 2.65 -24.97 -4.07
CA THR A 76 2.41 -25.05 -5.51
C THR A 76 2.11 -26.52 -5.74
N ARG A 77 1.06 -26.83 -6.50
CA ARG A 77 0.79 -28.23 -6.86
C ARG A 77 2.05 -28.91 -7.38
N PHE A 78 2.93 -28.14 -8.03
CA PHE A 78 4.31 -28.49 -8.40
C PHE A 78 5.20 -28.95 -7.24
N ALA A 79 5.27 -28.24 -6.11
CA ALA A 79 6.05 -28.67 -4.95
C ALA A 79 5.47 -29.92 -4.30
N ALA A 80 4.13 -30.01 -4.20
CA ALA A 80 3.47 -31.20 -3.67
C ALA A 80 3.72 -32.43 -4.57
N THR A 81 3.57 -32.30 -5.90
CA THR A 81 3.89 -33.39 -6.82
C THR A 81 5.38 -33.71 -6.85
N PHE A 82 6.27 -32.71 -6.78
CA PHE A 82 7.71 -32.95 -6.71
C PHE A 82 8.09 -33.76 -5.46
N LEU A 83 7.59 -33.39 -4.27
CA LEU A 83 7.84 -34.13 -3.03
C LEU A 83 7.24 -35.54 -3.07
N SER A 84 6.03 -35.71 -3.61
CA SER A 84 5.43 -37.03 -3.80
C SER A 84 6.25 -37.91 -4.74
N VAL A 85 6.71 -37.38 -5.88
CA VAL A 85 7.57 -38.10 -6.83
C VAL A 85 8.93 -38.43 -6.23
N ALA A 86 9.55 -37.49 -5.50
CA ALA A 86 10.83 -37.70 -4.82
C ALA A 86 10.74 -38.83 -3.77
N LYS A 87 9.64 -38.89 -3.00
CA LYS A 87 9.41 -39.99 -2.05
C LYS A 87 9.24 -41.35 -2.73
N ILE A 88 8.57 -41.41 -3.88
CA ILE A 88 8.42 -42.66 -4.65
C ILE A 88 9.77 -43.13 -5.21
N ALA A 89 10.61 -42.20 -5.69
CA ALA A 89 11.93 -42.54 -6.20
C ALA A 89 12.85 -43.12 -5.12
N GLN A 90 12.81 -42.56 -3.89
CA GLN A 90 13.58 -43.07 -2.76
C GLN A 90 13.12 -44.46 -2.29
N ALA A 91 11.81 -44.72 -2.30
CA ALA A 91 11.26 -46.02 -1.94
C ALA A 91 11.60 -47.14 -2.96
N LYS A 92 11.90 -46.78 -4.21
CA LYS A 92 12.26 -47.75 -5.26
C LYS A 92 13.76 -48.07 -5.33
N GLY A 93 14.63 -47.30 -4.68
CA GLY A 93 16.08 -47.53 -4.64
C GLY A 93 16.57 -48.41 -3.48
N GLN A 94 15.66 -49.03 -2.73
CA GLN A 94 15.96 -49.89 -1.56
C GLN A 94 15.52 -51.35 -1.77
N SER A 95 15.28 -51.78 -3.01
CA SER A 95 15.00 -53.18 -3.38
C SER A 95 16.05 -53.72 -4.34
#